data_AF-A0A3C1B405-F1
#
_entry.id   AF-A0A3C1B405-F1
#
_cell.length_a   1.000
_cell.length_b   1.000
_cell.length_c   1.000
_cell.angle_alpha   90.00
_cell.angle_beta   90.00
_cell.angle_gamma   90.00
#
_symmetry.space_group_name_H-M   'P 1'
#
loop_
_entity.id
_entity.type
_entity.pdbx_description
1 polymer ?
#
loop_
_entity_poly.entity_id
_entity_poly.type
_entity_poly.pdbx_seq_one_letter_code
_entity_poly.pdbx_strand_id
1 'polypeptide(L)'
;MFDAEQVNKGKAIMIIMYIIPILFFIPLVAQEYNNPYGKFHANNCLLIFILGIIASILTVIIIGFVIYIFYVVLVIMGIISALNGTDTPLPLIGKINLINK
;
A
#
# COMPACT_ATOMS: atom_id res chain seq x y z
N MET A 1 -5.04 -11.76 -10.08
CA MET A 1 -3.57 -11.90 -10.24
C MET A 1 -3.13 -11.05 -11.41
N PHE A 2 -2.05 -10.28 -11.23
CA PHE A 2 -1.56 -9.31 -12.22
C PHE A 2 -0.69 -9.97 -13.29
N ASP A 3 -0.45 -9.22 -14.37
CA ASP A 3 0.45 -9.63 -15.44
C ASP A 3 1.88 -9.90 -14.92
N ALA A 4 2.49 -10.98 -15.39
CA ALA A 4 3.78 -11.46 -14.87
C ALA A 4 4.93 -10.50 -15.17
N GLU A 5 4.92 -9.80 -16.30
CA GLU A 5 5.94 -8.81 -16.65
C GLU A 5 5.87 -7.61 -15.71
N GLN A 6 4.65 -7.09 -15.46
CA GLN A 6 4.41 -5.99 -14.52
C GLN A 6 4.89 -6.34 -13.10
N VAL A 7 4.58 -7.55 -12.64
CA VAL A 7 4.99 -8.05 -11.32
C VAL A 7 6.51 -8.20 -11.25
N ASN A 8 7.15 -8.87 -12.21
CA ASN A 8 8.60 -9.10 -12.19
C ASN A 8 9.39 -7.79 -12.22
N LYS A 9 8.92 -6.80 -12.98
CA LYS A 9 9.57 -5.50 -13.09
C LYS A 9 9.34 -4.61 -11.86
N GLY A 10 8.12 -4.64 -11.30
CA GLY A 10 7.70 -3.71 -10.24
C GLY A 10 7.81 -4.22 -8.80
N LYS A 11 7.96 -5.53 -8.57
CA LYS A 11 7.81 -6.13 -7.23
C LYS A 11 8.65 -5.46 -6.15
N ALA A 12 9.95 -5.25 -6.42
CA ALA A 12 10.85 -4.64 -5.45
C ALA A 12 10.39 -3.24 -5.03
N ILE A 13 9.97 -2.42 -6.01
CA ILE A 13 9.54 -1.04 -5.72
C ILE A 13 8.21 -1.00 -4.96
N MET A 14 7.26 -1.91 -5.27
CA MET A 14 6.00 -1.99 -4.52
C MET A 14 6.23 -2.39 -3.06
N ILE A 15 7.15 -3.32 -2.80
CA ILE A 15 7.53 -3.71 -1.43
C ILE A 15 8.15 -2.52 -0.69
N ILE A 16 9.06 -1.78 -1.33
CA ILE A 16 9.68 -0.59 -0.74
C ILE A 16 8.62 0.46 -0.39
N MET A 17 7.60 0.64 -1.24
CA MET A 17 6.49 1.55 -0.94
C MET A 17 5.69 1.12 0.30
N TYR A 18 5.49 -0.19 0.54
CA TYR A 18 4.84 -0.61 1.79
C TYR A 18 5.70 -0.37 3.04
N ILE A 19 7.03 -0.46 2.91
CA ILE A 19 7.96 -0.12 3.99
C ILE A 19 8.01 1.40 4.21
N ILE A 20 7.89 2.19 3.13
CA ILE A 20 7.94 3.66 3.13
C ILE A 20 6.71 4.22 2.39
N PRO A 21 5.51 4.24 3.00
CA PRO A 21 4.24 4.53 2.32
C PRO A 21 4.12 5.90 1.65
N ILE A 22 4.91 6.88 2.07
CA ILE A 22 4.98 8.19 1.41
C ILE A 22 5.44 8.09 -0.05
N LEU A 23 6.13 6.99 -0.43
CA LEU A 23 6.55 6.72 -1.80
C LEU A 23 5.40 6.20 -2.70
N PHE A 24 4.15 6.24 -2.25
CA PHE A 24 2.98 5.78 -3.02
C PHE A 24 2.90 6.38 -4.43
N PHE A 25 3.48 7.57 -4.65
CA PHE A 25 3.42 8.28 -5.92
C PHE A 25 4.35 7.70 -7.00
N ILE A 26 5.29 6.80 -6.67
CA ILE A 26 6.27 6.28 -7.65
C ILE A 26 5.58 5.71 -8.91
N PRO A 27 4.57 4.82 -8.81
CA PRO A 27 3.87 4.32 -9.99
C PRO A 27 3.10 5.38 -10.78
N LEU A 28 2.84 6.56 -10.22
CA LEU A 28 2.11 7.64 -10.90
C LEU A 28 3.03 8.51 -11.75
N VAL A 29 4.32 8.58 -11.41
CA VAL A 29 5.29 9.44 -12.08
C VAL A 29 6.29 8.66 -12.94
N ALA A 30 6.59 7.41 -12.57
CA ALA A 30 7.49 6.53 -13.32
C ALA A 30 6.69 5.69 -14.32
N GLN A 31 6.84 5.99 -15.61
CA GLN A 31 6.06 5.38 -16.70
C GLN A 31 6.13 3.85 -16.71
N GLU A 32 7.28 3.28 -16.35
CA GLU A 32 7.47 1.83 -16.31
C GLU A 32 6.65 1.11 -15.23
N TYR A 33 6.19 1.84 -14.22
CA TYR A 33 5.36 1.32 -13.13
C TYR A 33 3.91 1.79 -13.21
N ASN A 34 3.57 2.67 -14.17
CA ASN A 34 2.23 3.22 -14.36
C ASN A 34 1.29 2.24 -15.08
N ASN A 35 0.96 1.15 -14.40
CA ASN A 35 0.15 0.05 -14.89
C ASN A 35 -0.81 -0.43 -13.77
N PRO A 36 -1.75 -1.37 -14.05
CA PRO A 36 -2.72 -1.84 -13.04
C PRO A 36 -2.07 -2.35 -11.73
N TYR A 37 -0.97 -3.10 -11.82
CA TYR A 37 -0.22 -3.59 -10.65
C TYR A 37 0.32 -2.43 -9.80
N GLY A 38 1.01 -1.49 -10.44
CA GLY A 38 1.59 -0.34 -9.75
C GLY A 38 0.53 0.58 -9.14
N LYS A 39 -0.55 0.87 -9.88
CA LYS A 39 -1.65 1.72 -9.39
C LYS A 39 -2.41 1.10 -8.23
N PHE A 40 -2.60 -0.21 -8.22
CA PHE A 40 -3.22 -0.91 -7.10
C PHE A 40 -2.40 -0.75 -5.81
N HIS A 41 -1.10 -1.01 -5.88
CA HIS A 41 -0.21 -0.88 -4.72
C HIS A 41 0.03 0.58 -4.32
N ALA A 42 0.07 1.51 -5.28
CA ALA A 42 0.06 2.94 -5.00
C ALA A 42 -1.17 3.37 -4.20
N ASN A 43 -2.38 2.92 -4.60
CA ASN A 43 -3.61 3.24 -3.87
C ASN A 43 -3.56 2.72 -2.43
N ASN A 44 -3.11 1.49 -2.23
CA ASN A 44 -2.98 0.90 -0.90
C ASN A 44 -1.94 1.65 -0.04
N CYS A 45 -0.79 2.00 -0.59
CA CYS A 45 0.24 2.75 0.13
C CYS A 45 -0.22 4.17 0.47
N LEU A 46 -0.97 4.84 -0.41
CA LEU A 46 -1.60 6.13 -0.11
C LEU A 46 -2.57 6.04 1.08
N LEU A 47 -3.42 5.01 1.10
CA LEU A 47 -4.36 4.80 2.20
C LEU A 47 -3.64 4.49 3.53
N ILE A 48 -2.60 3.66 3.50
CA ILE A 48 -1.75 3.38 4.67
C ILE A 48 -1.08 4.67 5.14
N PHE A 49 -0.54 5.48 4.23
CA PHE A 49 0.09 6.76 4.56
C PHE A 49 -0.89 7.73 5.24
N ILE A 50 -2.11 7.87 4.69
CA ILE A 50 -3.18 8.70 5.28
C ILE A 50 -3.57 8.17 6.66
N LEU A 51 -3.72 6.84 6.82
CA LEU A 51 -4.00 6.23 8.11
C LEU A 51 -2.91 6.55 9.14
N GLY A 52 -1.64 6.51 8.74
CA GLY A 52 -0.51 6.88 9.58
C GLY A 52 -0.55 8.34 10.05
N ILE A 53 -0.94 9.26 9.16
CA ILE A 53 -1.13 10.68 9.52
C ILE A 53 -2.30 10.86 10.50
N ILE A 54 -3.43 10.20 10.25
CA ILE A 54 -4.60 10.27 11.14
C ILE A 54 -4.23 9.70 12.52
N ALA A 55 -3.52 8.57 12.55
CA ALA A 55 -3.08 7.91 13.77
C ALA A 55 -2.14 8.78 14.61
N SER A 56 -1.24 9.55 13.98
CA SER A 56 -0.28 10.42 14.68
C SER A 56 -0.93 11.62 15.35
N ILE A 57 -2.12 12.04 14.90
CA ILE A 57 -2.89 13.16 15.46
C ILE A 57 -3.79 12.68 16.62
N LEU A 58 -4.33 11.46 16.55
CA LEU A 58 -5.35 10.94 17.48
C LEU A 58 -4.78 10.19 18.70
N THR A 59 -3.48 10.27 18.96
CA THR A 59 -2.78 9.37 19.89
C THR A 59 -3.11 9.58 21.37
N VAL A 60 -3.89 8.66 21.95
CA VAL A 60 -3.98 8.36 23.40
C VAL A 60 -3.27 7.01 23.64
N ILE A 61 -2.48 6.86 24.72
CA ILE A 61 -1.52 5.73 24.92
C ILE A 61 -2.08 4.34 24.52
N ILE A 62 -3.28 3.96 24.98
CA ILE A 62 -3.87 2.63 24.70
C ILE A 62 -4.40 2.52 23.26
N ILE A 63 -5.09 3.55 22.79
CA ILE A 63 -5.68 3.59 21.43
C ILE A 63 -4.57 3.60 20.37
N GLY A 64 -3.47 4.32 20.64
CA GLY A 64 -2.30 4.38 19.77
C GLY A 64 -1.66 3.01 19.54
N PHE A 65 -1.57 2.17 20.57
CA PHE A 65 -1.02 0.82 20.44
C PHE A 65 -1.88 -0.06 19.52
N VAL A 66 -3.20 -0.04 19.69
CA VAL A 66 -4.12 -0.82 18.83
C VAL A 66 -4.05 -0.37 17.38
N ILE A 67 -4.03 0.95 17.14
CA ILE A 67 -3.90 1.51 15.79
C ILE A 67 -2.56 1.11 15.16
N TYR A 68 -1.47 1.13 15.93
CA TYR A 68 -0.15 0.73 15.46
C TYR A 68 -0.10 -0.75 15.05
N ILE A 69 -0.65 -1.65 15.87
CA ILE A 69 -0.73 -3.08 15.51
C ILE A 69 -1.55 -3.27 14.23
N PHE A 70 -2.70 -2.60 14.12
CA PHE A 70 -3.50 -2.66 12.91
C PHE A 70 -2.74 -2.16 11.68
N TYR A 71 -2.04 -1.02 11.80
CA TYR A 71 -1.19 -0.47 10.74
C TYR A 71 -0.12 -1.47 10.27
N VAL A 72 0.58 -2.12 11.20
CA VAL A 72 1.60 -3.14 10.87
C VAL A 72 0.98 -4.32 10.12
N VAL A 73 -0.20 -4.79 10.52
CA VAL A 73 -0.93 -5.85 9.79
C VAL A 73 -1.22 -5.44 8.35
N LEU A 74 -1.68 -4.20 8.11
CA LEU A 74 -1.94 -3.70 6.77
C LEU A 74 -0.68 -3.66 5.89
N VAL A 75 0.45 -3.23 6.45
CA VAL A 75 1.74 -3.22 5.76
C VAL A 75 2.17 -4.64 5.36
N ILE A 76 2.12 -5.59 6.30
CA ILE A 76 2.49 -6.99 6.05
C ILE A 76 1.59 -7.62 4.96
N MET A 77 0.27 -7.43 5.06
CA MET A 77 -0.67 -7.94 4.05
C MET A 77 -0.40 -7.31 2.67
N GLY A 78 -0.08 -6.03 2.63
CA GLY A 78 0.30 -5.32 1.41
C GLY A 78 1.56 -5.91 0.77
N ILE A 79 2.60 -6.17 1.57
CA ILE A 79 3.84 -6.81 1.13
C ILE A 79 3.58 -8.21 0.57
N ILE A 80 2.80 -9.04 1.28
CA ILE A 80 2.43 -10.37 0.80
C ILE A 80 1.69 -10.30 -0.54
N SER A 81 0.76 -9.35 -0.68
CA SER A 81 0.05 -9.11 -1.94
C SER A 81 1.00 -8.72 -3.08
N ALA A 82 1.95 -7.83 -2.80
CA ALA A 82 2.96 -7.40 -3.78
C ALA A 82 3.90 -8.54 -4.18
N LEU A 83 4.35 -9.35 -3.22
CA LEU A 83 5.21 -10.53 -3.45
C LEU A 83 4.53 -11.55 -4.37
N ASN A 84 3.23 -11.78 -4.16
CA ASN A 84 2.43 -12.74 -4.90
C ASN A 84 1.84 -12.19 -6.20
N GLY A 85 1.95 -10.87 -6.46
CA GLY A 85 1.33 -10.25 -7.64
C GLY A 85 -0.20 -10.35 -7.61
N THR A 86 -0.80 -10.26 -6.41
CA THR A 86 -2.25 -10.31 -6.22
C THR A 86 -2.80 -8.94 -5.85
N ASP A 87 -4.09 -8.77 -6.07
CA ASP A 87 -4.91 -7.61 -5.73
C ASP A 87 -5.65 -7.81 -4.39
N THR A 88 -4.99 -8.44 -3.42
CA THR A 88 -5.61 -8.77 -2.13
C THR A 88 -6.04 -7.48 -1.41
N PRO A 89 -7.34 -7.26 -1.19
CA PRO A 89 -7.81 -6.05 -0.54
C PRO A 89 -7.39 -6.01 0.92
N LEU A 90 -6.87 -4.87 1.35
CA LEU A 90 -6.54 -4.62 2.75
C LEU A 90 -7.81 -4.55 3.62
N PRO A 91 -7.80 -5.07 4.86
CA PRO A 91 -8.91 -4.93 5.80
C PRO A 91 -9.33 -3.47 5.97
N LEU A 92 -10.65 -3.22 5.98
CA LEU A 92 -11.32 -1.92 6.16
C LEU A 92 -11.06 -0.87 5.05
N ILE A 93 -9.85 -0.77 4.51
CA ILE A 93 -9.45 0.28 3.57
C ILE A 93 -9.33 -0.19 2.12
N GLY A 94 -9.20 -1.50 1.87
CA GLY A 94 -8.86 -2.05 0.55
C GLY A 94 -9.90 -1.85 -0.56
N LYS A 95 -11.14 -1.47 -0.19
CA LYS A 95 -12.21 -1.12 -1.13
C LYS A 95 -12.20 0.36 -1.53
N ILE A 96 -11.45 1.20 -0.82
CA ILE A 96 -11.36 2.64 -1.12
C ILE A 96 -10.47 2.84 -2.33
N ASN A 97 -10.92 3.65 -3.28
CA ASN A 97 -10.19 3.95 -4.50
C ASN A 97 -9.96 5.46 -4.63
N LEU A 98 -8.73 5.88 -4.39
CA LEU A 98 -8.26 7.27 -4.51
C LEU A 98 -7.39 7.49 -5.76
N ILE A 99 -6.89 6.42 -6.37
CA ILE A 99 -6.08 6.45 -7.59
C ILE A 99 -6.78 5.60 -8.62
N ASN A 100 -7.18 6.21 -9.75
CA ASN A 100 -7.86 5.51 -10.85
C ASN A 100 -7.00 4.36 -11.41
N LYS A 101 -7.21 3.18 -10.84
CA LYS A 101 -6.52 1.92 -11.06
C LYS A 101 -7.26 1.04 -12.05
#